data_AF-A0A437UJK2-F1
#
_entry.id   AF-A0A437UJK2-F1
#
_cell.length_a   1.000
_cell.length_b   1.000
_cell.length_c   1.000
_cell.angle_alpha   90.00
_cell.angle_beta   90.00
_cell.angle_gamma   90.00
#
_symmetry.space_group_name_H-M   'P 1'
#
loop_
_entity.id
_entity.type
_entity.pdbx_description
1 polymer ?
#
loop_
_entity_poly.entity_id
_entity_poly.type
_entity_poly.pdbx_seq_one_letter_code
_entity_poly.pdbx_strand_id
1 'polypeptide(L)' 'MKIVAVVNDSTGEIQTVLDGYTHRFPYSGMPTRKIDITRQYGEIGEHAIVSIEMNGYEHLVSTERYSLVYDKEDGE' A
#
# COMPACT_ATOMS: atom_id res chain seq x y z
N MET A 1 -1.69 -8.59 10.54
CA MET A 1 -2.33 -7.89 9.40
C MET A 1 -1.29 -7.46 8.37
N LYS A 2 -1.38 -8.01 7.16
CA LYS A 2 -0.44 -7.79 6.05
C LYS A 2 -1.04 -6.77 5.07
N ILE A 3 -0.27 -5.80 4.58
CA ILE A 3 -0.75 -4.85 3.56
C ILE A 3 -0.70 -5.54 2.20
N VAL A 4 -1.79 -5.48 1.44
CA VAL A 4 -1.94 -6.18 0.16
C VAL A 4 -2.20 -5.25 -1.02
N ALA A 5 -2.70 -4.04 -0.78
CA ALA A 5 -2.85 -3.03 -1.81
C ALA A 5 -2.77 -1.63 -1.21
N VAL A 6 -2.41 -0.67 -2.07
CA VAL A 6 -2.43 0.77 -1.75
C VAL A 6 -3.36 1.44 -2.74
N VAL A 7 -4.27 2.28 -2.25
CA VAL A 7 -5.29 2.97 -3.05
C VAL A 7 -5.02 4.46 -2.98
N ASN A 8 -5.07 5.14 -4.12
CA ASN A 8 -4.98 6.59 -4.19
C ASN A 8 -6.34 7.20 -3.84
N ASP A 9 -6.41 8.00 -2.77
CA ASP A 9 -7.69 8.51 -2.26
C ASP A 9 -8.29 9.58 -3.19
N SER A 10 -7.47 10.23 -4.02
CA SER A 10 -7.93 11.27 -4.95
C SER A 10 -8.59 10.69 -6.21
N THR A 11 -8.14 9.52 -6.66
CA THR A 11 -8.68 8.87 -7.87
C THR A 11 -9.54 7.64 -7.57
N GLY A 12 -9.41 7.06 -6.37
CA GLY A 12 -10.02 5.78 -6.02
C GLY A 12 -9.34 4.57 -6.68
N GLU A 13 -8.25 4.78 -7.40
CA GLU A 13 -7.56 3.74 -8.14
C GLU A 13 -6.54 3.00 -7.28
N ILE A 14 -6.34 1.73 -7.58
CA ILE A 14 -5.32 0.91 -6.92
C ILE A 14 -3.94 1.31 -7.47
N GLN A 15 -3.14 1.94 -6.62
CA GLN A 15 -1.79 2.39 -6.95
C GLN A 15 -0.82 1.21 -7.09
N THR A 16 -0.96 0.19 -6.25
CA THR A 16 -0.16 -1.05 -6.31
C THR A 16 -0.87 -2.19 -5.60
N VAL A 17 -0.50 -3.41 -5.96
CA VAL A 17 -0.94 -4.65 -5.32
C VAL A 17 0.26 -5.52 -5.02
N LEU A 18 0.27 -6.13 -3.85
CA LEU A 18 1.28 -7.11 -3.47
C LEU A 18 1.17 -8.36 -4.35
N ASP A 19 2.32 -8.87 -4.78
CA ASP A 19 2.40 -10.09 -5.56
C ASP A 19 1.67 -11.24 -4.86
N GLY A 20 0.94 -12.03 -5.65
CA GLY A 20 -0.01 -13.04 -5.17
C GLY A 20 -1.43 -12.54 -4.90
N TYR A 21 -1.68 -11.23 -4.76
CA TYR A 21 -3.03 -10.68 -4.52
C TYR A 21 -3.70 -10.06 -5.76
N THR A 22 -3.01 -10.05 -6.91
CA THR A 22 -3.52 -9.46 -8.17
C THR A 22 -4.85 -10.03 -8.64
N HIS A 23 -5.14 -11.30 -8.32
CA HIS A 23 -6.41 -11.94 -8.65
C HIS A 23 -7.63 -11.37 -7.88
N ARG A 24 -7.40 -10.63 -6.79
CA ARG A 24 -8.46 -10.04 -5.95
C ARG A 24 -8.77 -8.59 -6.27
N PHE A 25 -7.92 -7.92 -7.04
CA PHE A 25 -7.97 -6.48 -7.25
C PHE A 25 -7.89 -6.15 -8.74
N PRO A 26 -8.76 -5.27 -9.28
CA PRO A 26 -8.64 -4.78 -10.66
C PRO A 26 -7.46 -3.82 -10.78
N TYR A 27 -6.26 -4.37 -10.96
CA TYR A 27 -5.00 -3.63 -11.06
C TYR A 27 -4.31 -3.89 -12.40
N SER A 28 -3.88 -2.82 -13.08
CA SER A 28 -3.31 -2.85 -14.43
C SER A 28 -1.78 -2.73 -14.46
N GLY A 29 -1.15 -2.39 -13.34
CA GLY A 29 0.31 -2.24 -13.25
C GLY A 29 1.05 -3.54 -12.95
N MET A 30 2.37 -3.45 -12.79
CA MET A 30 3.16 -4.58 -12.28
C MET A 30 2.99 -4.70 -10.77
N PRO A 31 2.72 -5.90 -10.23
CA PRO A 31 2.61 -6.09 -8.79
C PRO A 31 3.95 -5.83 -8.11
N THR A 32 3.89 -5.36 -6.86
CA THR A 32 5.07 -5.17 -6.04
C THR A 32 5.36 -6.42 -5.22
N ARG A 33 6.64 -6.70 -4.95
CA ARG A 33 7.03 -7.79 -4.05
C ARG A 33 6.91 -7.40 -2.58
N LYS A 34 6.86 -6.10 -2.26
CA LYS A 34 6.94 -5.62 -0.89
C LYS A 34 6.20 -4.29 -0.70
N ILE A 35 5.40 -4.22 0.35
CA ILE A 35 4.76 -3.00 0.84
C ILE A 35 5.09 -2.89 2.33
N ASP A 36 5.87 -1.89 2.71
CA ASP A 36 6.22 -1.63 4.10
C ASP A 36 5.60 -0.32 4.58
N ILE A 37 5.24 -0.26 5.85
CA ILE A 37 4.76 0.96 6.50
C ILE A 37 5.79 1.43 7.53
N THR A 38 6.31 2.63 7.34
CA THR A 38 7.11 3.34 8.32
C THR A 38 6.26 4.43 8.94
N ARG A 39 5.90 4.26 10.22
CA ARG A 39 5.21 5.30 10.99
C ARG A 39 6.21 6.40 11.32
N GLN A 40 5.93 7.63 10.91
CA GLN A 40 6.67 8.82 11.31
C GLN A 40 5.77 9.70 12.18
N TYR A 41 6.25 10.03 13.36
CA TYR A 41 5.56 10.99 14.22
C TYR A 41 5.93 12.40 13.73
N GLY A 42 4.96 13.11 13.14
CA GLY A 42 5.11 14.51 12.75
C GLY A 42 4.74 15.46 13.89
N GLU A 43 4.96 16.76 13.70
CA GLU A 43 4.61 17.79 14.70
C GLU A 43 3.09 17.87 14.98
N ILE A 44 2.25 17.37 14.06
CA ILE A 44 0.79 17.36 14.17
C ILE A 44 0.26 15.94 13.87
N GLY A 45 0.59 14.99 14.74
CA GLY A 45 0.02 13.63 14.71
C GLY A 45 0.89 12.55 14.04
N GLU A 46 0.35 11.34 14.00
CA GLU A 46 1.01 10.17 13.41
C GLU A 46 0.74 10.15 11.89
N HIS A 47 1.79 10.28 11.09
CA HIS A 47 1.73 10.12 9.64
C HIS A 47 2.46 8.84 9.28
N ALA A 48 1.86 7.99 8.45
CA ALA A 48 2.54 6.81 7.96
C ALA A 48 3.05 7.06 6.54
N ILE A 49 4.31 6.70 6.31
CA ILE A 49 4.89 6.63 4.96
C ILE A 49 4.92 5.16 4.58
N VAL A 50 4.37 4.86 3.41
CA VAL A 50 4.35 3.53 2.83
C VAL A 50 5.46 3.47 1.78
N SER A 51 6.34 2.49 1.91
CA SER A 51 7.35 2.15 0.91
C SER A 51 6.83 1.02 0.03
N ILE A 52 6.94 1.20 -1.28
CA ILE A 52 6.50 0.27 -2.31
C ILE A 52 7.68 0.02 -3.26
N GLU A 53 8.03 -1.24 -3.49
CA GLU A 53 9.01 -1.57 -4.53
C GLU A 53 8.33 -1.69 -5.90
N MET A 54 8.58 -0.77 -6.83
CA MET A 54 8.04 -0.85 -8.20
C MET A 54 9.17 -0.75 -9.22
N ASN A 55 9.24 -1.68 -10.16
CA ASN A 55 10.23 -1.70 -11.24
C ASN A 55 11.70 -1.63 -10.75
N GLY A 56 11.99 -2.18 -9.58
CA GLY A 56 13.33 -2.15 -8.97
C GLY A 56 13.69 -0.83 -8.26
N TYR A 57 12.72 0.09 -8.13
CA TYR A 57 12.87 1.35 -7.40
C TYR A 57 11.93 1.39 -6.19
N GLU A 58 12.37 2.06 -5.13
CA GLU A 58 11.55 2.32 -3.95
C GLU A 58 10.71 3.59 -4.16
N HIS A 59 9.40 3.47 -4.00
CA HIS A 59 8.43 4.56 -4.07
C HIS A 59 7.84 4.80 -2.69
N LEU A 60 7.94 6.04 -2.20
CA LEU A 60 7.40 6.45 -0.91
C LEU A 60 6.09 7.22 -1.11
N VAL A 61 5.02 6.78 -0.46
CA VAL A 61 3.70 7.44 -0.49
C VAL A 61 3.19 7.71 0.92
N SER A 62 2.54 8.85 1.14
CA SER A 62 1.99 9.23 2.45
C SER A 62 0.58 8.69 2.62
N THR A 63 0.24 8.15 3.80
CA THR A 63 -1.13 7.72 4.11
C THR A 63 -2.12 8.87 4.27
N GLU A 64 -1.68 10.13 4.12
CA GLU A 64 -2.59 11.28 4.03
C GLU A 64 -3.32 11.36 2.69
N ARG A 65 -2.78 10.70 1.65
CA ARG A 65 -3.35 10.71 0.29
C ARG A 65 -3.61 9.30 -0.24
N TYR A 66 -3.27 8.28 0.55
CA TYR A 66 -3.35 6.90 0.16
C TYR A 66 -3.89 6.04 1.30
N SER A 67 -4.92 5.25 1.00
CA SER A 67 -5.45 4.25 1.91
C SER A 67 -4.74 2.91 1.72
N LEU A 68 -4.62 2.16 2.82
CA LEU A 68 -4.01 0.83 2.85
C LEU A 68 -5.08 -0.25 2.95
N VAL A 69 -5.00 -1.25 2.09
CA VAL A 69 -5.83 -2.46 2.18
C VAL A 69 -5.03 -3.54 2.88
N TYR A 70 -5.61 -4.11 3.92
CA TYR A 70 -5.01 -5.20 4.68
C TYR A 70 -5.66 -6.53 4.31
N ASP A 71 -4.87 -7.59 4.19
CA ASP A 71 -5.42 -8.93 4.26
C ASP A 71 -6.02 -9.10 5.65
N LYS A 72 -7.31 -9.39 5.68
CA LYS A 72 -7.92 -9.89 6.90
C LYS A 72 -7.32 -11.28 7.08
N GLU A 73 -6.42 -11.45 8.04
CA GLU A 73 -6.08 -12.80 8.49
C GLU A 73 -7.42 -13.49 8.78
N ASP A 74 -7.71 -14.57 8.06
CA ASP A 74 -8.82 -15.44 8.42
C ASP A 74 -8.56 -15.81 9.88
N GLY A 75 -9.37 -15.23 10.77
CA GLY A 75 -9.28 -15.52 12.19
C GLY A 75 -9.67 -16.97 12.37
N GLU A 76 -8.69 -17.82 12.60
CA GLU A 76 -8.85 -19.05 13.38
C GLU A 76 -8.80 -18.71 14.88
#